data_AF-A0A6I6A5N1-F1
#
_entry.id   AF-A0A6I6A5N1-F1
#
_cell.length_a   1.000
_cell.length_b   1.000
_cell.length_c   1.000
_cell.angle_alpha   90.00
_cell.angle_beta   90.00
_cell.angle_gamma   90.00
#
_symmetry.space_group_name_H-M   'P 1'
#
loop_
_entity.id
_entity.type
_entity.pdbx_description
1 polymer ?
#
loop_
_entity_poly.entity_id
_entity_poly.type
_entity_poly.pdbx_seq_one_letter_code
_entity_poly.pdbx_strand_id
1 'polypeptide(L)'
;MKFSCYCGETIFDSTDNLPQKGRLIPDQDWLAMFDALEVQVVERLAAGTLSFEAACMKLRELICSPVRGMWQCASCGRLYVDDLEGQLQCYLPEKDETDKRVLRGG
;
A
#
# COMPACT_ATOMS: atom_id res chain seq x y z
N MET A 1 1.63 11.56 9.18
CA MET A 1 0.30 11.46 9.83
C MET A 1 0.42 10.70 11.15
N LYS A 2 -0.46 10.97 12.12
CA LYS A 2 -0.64 10.12 13.31
C LYS A 2 -2.12 10.10 13.64
N PHE A 3 -2.63 8.96 14.08
CA PHE A 3 -4.04 8.83 14.45
C PHE A 3 -4.18 7.84 15.61
N SER A 4 -5.27 7.99 16.35
CA SER A 4 -5.54 7.14 17.51
C SER A 4 -6.35 5.93 17.10
N CYS A 5 -5.92 4.75 17.53
CA CYS A 5 -6.71 3.56 17.46
C CYS A 5 -7.85 3.62 18.49
N TYR A 6 -8.97 2.95 18.22
CA TYR A 6 -10.08 2.83 19.17
C TYR A 6 -9.71 2.14 20.49
N CYS A 7 -8.59 1.41 20.54
CA CYS A 7 -8.06 0.85 21.79
C CYS A 7 -7.22 1.84 22.61
N GLY A 8 -7.02 3.08 22.13
CA GLY A 8 -6.20 4.11 22.76
C GLY A 8 -4.73 4.15 22.30
N GLU A 9 -4.27 3.14 21.57
CA GLU A 9 -2.90 3.13 21.02
C GLU A 9 -2.73 4.16 19.91
N THR A 10 -1.57 4.82 19.84
CA THR A 10 -1.29 5.77 18.75
C THR A 10 -0.62 5.05 17.59
N ILE A 11 -1.19 5.16 16.39
CA ILE A 11 -0.59 4.65 15.18
C ILE A 11 0.14 5.79 14.47
N PHE A 12 1.44 5.61 14.30
CA PHE A 12 2.31 6.57 13.62
C PHE A 12 2.44 6.23 12.14
N ASP A 13 2.33 7.26 11.31
CA ASP A 13 2.65 7.25 9.90
C ASP A 13 3.56 8.43 9.57
N SER A 14 4.75 8.46 10.18
CA SER A 14 5.68 9.59 10.12
C SER A 14 6.80 9.42 9.10
N THR A 15 7.11 8.19 8.70
CA THR A 15 8.26 7.84 7.86
C THR A 15 7.91 6.66 6.95
N ASP A 16 8.78 6.39 5.99
CA ASP A 16 8.75 5.14 5.24
C ASP A 16 9.21 3.95 6.10
N ASN A 17 9.02 2.74 5.57
CA ASN A 17 9.48 1.48 6.17
C ASN A 17 8.94 1.19 7.58
N LEU A 18 7.64 1.45 7.78
CA LEU A 18 6.97 1.20 9.05
C LEU A 18 6.44 -0.24 9.12
N PRO A 19 6.77 -1.02 10.17
CA PRO A 19 6.39 -2.44 10.26
C PRO A 19 4.89 -2.66 10.40
N GLN A 20 4.15 -1.64 10.79
CA GLN A 20 2.70 -1.66 10.92
C GLN A 20 1.96 -1.10 9.70
N LYS A 21 2.65 -0.69 8.64
CA LYS A 21 2.07 -0.07 7.44
C LYS A 21 2.19 -1.01 6.25
N GLY A 22 1.07 -1.25 5.59
CA GLY A 22 0.97 -1.99 4.34
C GLY A 22 0.40 -1.14 3.22
N ARG A 23 0.40 -1.70 2.02
CA ARG A 23 -0.25 -1.15 0.83
C ARG A 23 -1.34 -2.10 0.38
N LEU A 24 -2.53 -1.57 0.10
CA LEU A 24 -3.62 -2.31 -0.51
C LEU A 24 -3.68 -1.95 -2.00
N ILE A 25 -3.60 -2.95 -2.85
CA ILE A 25 -3.90 -2.84 -4.28
C ILE A 25 -5.01 -3.86 -4.55
N PRO A 26 -6.20 -3.44 -5.03
CA PRO A 26 -7.23 -4.38 -5.48
C PRO A 26 -6.69 -5.34 -6.53
N ASP A 27 -7.18 -6.57 -6.55
CA ASP A 27 -6.72 -7.59 -7.50
C ASP A 27 -6.85 -7.13 -8.96
N GLN A 28 -7.95 -6.46 -9.32
CA GLN A 28 -8.13 -5.92 -10.66
C GLN A 28 -7.10 -4.84 -11.02
N ASP A 29 -6.74 -3.99 -10.06
CA ASP A 29 -5.79 -2.90 -10.28
C ASP A 29 -4.35 -3.42 -10.26
N TRP A 30 -4.11 -4.49 -9.49
CA TRP A 30 -2.84 -5.20 -9.45
C TRP A 30 -2.51 -5.77 -10.82
N LEU A 31 -3.46 -6.48 -11.45
CA LEU A 31 -3.28 -7.02 -12.79
C LEU A 31 -3.13 -5.90 -13.83
N ALA A 32 -4.01 -4.90 -13.81
CA ALA A 32 -3.95 -3.77 -14.74
C ALA A 32 -2.63 -2.98 -14.64
N MET A 33 -2.05 -2.87 -13.44
CA MET A 33 -0.75 -2.26 -13.23
C MET A 33 0.35 -3.03 -13.97
N PHE A 34 0.39 -4.37 -13.92
CA PHE A 34 1.39 -5.15 -14.64
C PHE A 34 1.27 -5.00 -16.15
N ASP A 35 0.05 -5.10 -16.68
CA ASP A 35 -0.19 -4.88 -18.11
C ASP A 35 0.29 -3.48 -18.55
N ALA A 36 0.03 -2.46 -17.72
CA ALA A 36 0.49 -1.11 -17.99
C ALA A 36 2.02 -0.98 -17.92
N LEU A 37 2.69 -1.69 -17.01
CA LEU A 37 4.16 -1.69 -16.90
C LEU A 37 4.80 -2.30 -18.15
N GLU A 38 4.27 -3.41 -18.65
CA GLU A 38 4.79 -4.06 -19.86
C GLU A 38 4.71 -3.12 -21.07
N VAL A 39 3.54 -2.56 -21.34
CA VAL A 39 3.30 -1.71 -22.51
C VAL A 39 3.95 -0.33 -22.36
N GLN A 40 3.76 0.34 -21.23
CA GLN A 40 4.17 1.74 -21.09
C GLN A 40 5.62 1.92 -20.67
N VAL A 41 6.27 0.88 -20.14
CA VAL A 41 7.67 0.94 -19.68
C VAL A 41 8.54 -0.02 -20.48
N VAL A 42 8.28 -1.32 -20.42
CA VAL A 42 9.19 -2.35 -20.97
C VAL A 42 9.29 -2.25 -22.49
N GLU A 43 8.16 -2.29 -23.19
CA GLU A 43 8.13 -2.22 -24.66
C GLU A 43 8.74 -0.92 -25.18
N ARG A 44 8.39 0.21 -24.56
CA ARG A 44 8.87 1.52 -25.00
C ARG A 44 10.36 1.72 -24.75
N LEU A 45 10.87 1.22 -23.62
CA LEU A 45 12.30 1.21 -23.33
C LEU A 45 13.05 0.33 -24.33
N ALA A 46 12.55 -0.87 -24.62
CA ALA A 46 13.13 -1.79 -25.58
C ALA A 46 13.13 -1.23 -27.02
N ALA A 47 12.08 -0.51 -27.40
CA ALA A 47 11.98 0.18 -28.68
C ALA A 47 12.84 1.46 -28.76
N GLY A 48 13.52 1.87 -27.67
CA GLY A 48 14.30 3.11 -27.62
C GLY A 48 13.45 4.39 -27.64
N THR A 49 12.14 4.28 -27.45
CA THR A 49 11.19 5.41 -27.46
C THR A 49 10.96 6.02 -26.07
N LEU A 50 11.56 5.42 -25.04
CA LEU A 50 11.56 5.89 -23.66
C LEU A 50 12.98 5.80 -23.13
N SER A 51 13.50 6.89 -22.56
CA SER A 51 14.81 6.87 -21.89
C SER A 51 14.73 6.06 -20.59
N PHE A 52 15.87 5.56 -20.12
CA PHE A 52 15.94 4.82 -18.85
C PHE A 52 15.42 5.65 -17.65
N GLU A 53 15.74 6.95 -17.61
CA GLU A 53 15.27 7.85 -16.56
C GLU A 53 13.74 8.01 -16.61
N ALA A 54 13.18 8.25 -17.80
CA ALA A 54 11.74 8.36 -17.98
C ALA A 54 11.02 7.04 -17.67
N ALA A 55 11.63 5.90 -18.00
CA ALA A 55 11.15 4.57 -17.63
C ALA A 55 11.10 4.40 -16.10
N CYS A 56 12.16 4.80 -15.39
CA CYS A 56 12.21 4.78 -13.92
C CYS A 56 11.14 5.67 -13.28
N MET A 57 10.84 6.82 -13.87
CA MET A 57 9.75 7.69 -13.38
C MET A 57 8.39 7.05 -13.62
N LYS A 58 8.15 6.55 -14.84
CA LYS A 58 6.86 5.95 -15.22
C LYS A 58 6.55 4.68 -14.43
N LEU A 59 7.58 3.86 -14.15
CA LEU A 59 7.49 2.70 -13.28
C LEU A 59 6.93 3.07 -11.91
N ARG A 60 7.50 4.10 -11.27
CA ARG A 60 7.07 4.57 -9.94
C ARG A 60 5.66 5.14 -9.96
N GLU A 61 5.31 5.90 -11.00
CA GLU A 61 3.97 6.43 -11.18
C GLU A 61 2.93 5.30 -11.23
N LEU A 62 3.15 4.29 -12.08
CA LEU A 62 2.23 3.16 -12.26
C LEU A 62 2.11 2.29 -11.00
N ILE A 63 3.22 2.03 -10.31
CA ILE A 63 3.20 1.23 -9.06
C ILE A 63 2.50 1.97 -7.93
N CYS A 64 2.67 3.29 -7.83
CA CYS A 64 2.10 4.07 -6.73
C CYS A 64 0.64 4.48 -6.96
N SER A 65 0.17 4.55 -8.22
CA SER A 65 -1.17 5.06 -8.55
C SER A 65 -2.33 4.26 -7.94
N PRO A 66 -2.34 2.91 -7.92
CA PRO A 66 -3.48 2.14 -7.41
C PRO A 66 -3.40 1.86 -5.89
N VAL A 67 -2.37 2.38 -5.22
CA VAL A 67 -2.03 2.01 -3.85
C VAL A 67 -2.86 2.78 -2.84
N ARG A 68 -3.53 2.05 -1.95
CA ARG A 68 -4.18 2.58 -0.75
C ARG A 68 -3.35 2.31 0.50
N GLY A 69 -3.45 3.21 1.48
CA GLY A 69 -2.81 3.04 2.77
C GLY A 69 -3.52 1.98 3.61
N MET A 70 -2.73 1.19 4.32
CA MET A 70 -3.24 0.23 5.29
C MET A 70 -2.33 0.23 6.52
N TRP A 71 -2.91 0.15 7.72
CA TRP A 71 -2.18 0.17 8.98
C TRP A 71 -2.77 -0.82 9.97
N GLN A 72 -1.94 -1.54 10.71
CA GLN A 72 -2.37 -2.46 11.75
C GLN A 72 -1.99 -1.93 13.13
N CYS A 73 -2.93 -1.92 14.07
CA CYS A 73 -2.61 -1.62 15.46
C CYS A 73 -1.78 -2.76 16.08
N ALA A 74 -0.56 -2.49 16.53
CA ALA A 74 0.29 -3.50 17.17
C ALA A 74 -0.28 -4.02 18.52
N SER A 75 -1.11 -3.22 19.19
CA SER A 75 -1.71 -3.57 20.49
C SER A 75 -2.94 -4.46 20.35
N CYS A 76 -3.94 -4.03 19.58
CA CYS A 76 -5.23 -4.72 19.46
C CYS A 76 -5.49 -5.40 18.11
N GLY A 77 -4.60 -5.25 17.12
CA GLY A 77 -4.73 -5.88 15.81
C GLY A 77 -5.73 -5.24 14.85
N ARG A 78 -6.47 -4.19 15.25
CA ARG A 78 -7.37 -3.43 14.36
C ARG A 78 -6.66 -3.01 13.08
N LEU A 79 -7.32 -3.23 11.96
CA LEU A 79 -6.82 -2.88 10.64
C LEU A 79 -7.51 -1.62 10.16
N TYR A 80 -6.71 -0.63 9.79
CA TYR A 80 -7.16 0.63 9.23
C TYR A 80 -6.80 0.64 7.75
N VAL A 81 -7.74 0.99 6.87
CA VAL A 81 -7.55 0.95 5.42
C VAL A 81 -8.21 2.19 4.82
N ASP A 82 -7.50 2.88 3.92
CA ASP A 82 -8.12 3.95 3.14
C ASP A 82 -9.17 3.35 2.18
N ASP A 83 -10.36 3.95 2.13
CA ASP A 83 -11.34 3.66 1.09
C ASP A 83 -11.03 4.41 -0.22
N LEU A 84 -11.98 4.39 -1.17
CA LEU A 84 -11.82 5.06 -2.47
C LEU A 84 -11.81 6.60 -2.37
N GLU A 85 -12.30 7.16 -1.26
CA GLU A 85 -12.34 8.60 -1.00
C GLU A 85 -11.19 9.06 -0.09
N GLY A 86 -10.28 8.13 0.28
CA GLY A 86 -9.20 8.38 1.22
C GLY A 86 -9.67 8.52 2.67
N GLN A 87 -10.89 8.07 3.00
CA GLN A 87 -11.36 8.00 4.37
C GLN A 87 -10.89 6.70 5.03
N LEU A 88 -10.49 6.82 6.29
CA LEU A 88 -9.91 5.70 7.03
C LEU A 88 -11.01 4.80 7.60
N GLN A 89 -11.11 3.59 7.06
CA GLN A 89 -12.04 2.55 7.53
C GLN A 89 -11.36 1.65 8.54
N CYS A 90 -12.09 1.18 9.56
CA CYS A 90 -11.54 0.34 10.64
C CYS A 90 -12.22 -1.03 10.70
N TYR A 91 -11.41 -2.08 10.69
CA TYR A 91 -11.81 -3.48 10.83
C TYR A 91 -11.29 -4.05 12.15
N LEU A 92 -12.13 -4.81 12.86
CA LEU A 92 -11.82 -5.45 14.13
C LEU A 92 -11.50 -6.93 13.90
N PRO A 93 -10.36 -7.46 14.40
CA PRO A 93 -10.13 -8.89 14.45
C PRO A 93 -11.24 -9.59 15.23
N GLU A 94 -11.76 -10.68 14.70
CA GLU A 94 -12.83 -11.44 15.34
C GLU A 94 -12.36 -12.14 16.63
N LYS A 95 -11.08 -12.54 16.69
CA LYS A 95 -10.50 -13.32 17.79
C LYS A 95 -9.26 -12.63 18.37
N ASP A 96 -9.06 -12.78 19.67
CA ASP A 96 -7.92 -12.17 20.38
C ASP A 96 -6.57 -12.79 19.99
N GLU A 97 -6.56 -14.05 19.56
CA GLU A 97 -5.35 -14.77 19.11
C GLU A 97 -4.94 -14.41 17.67
N THR A 98 -5.71 -13.57 16.97
CA THR A 98 -5.38 -13.14 15.61
C THR A 98 -4.01 -12.49 15.56
N ASP A 99 -3.17 -12.85 14.57
CA ASP A 99 -1.84 -12.27 14.45
C ASP A 99 -1.91 -10.75 14.24
N LYS A 100 -1.14 -10.02 15.05
CA LYS A 100 -1.06 -8.55 15.08
C LYS A 100 0.10 -8.02 14.22
N ARG A 101 0.68 -8.88 13.38
CA ARG A 101 1.86 -8.62 12.54
C ARG A 101 1.63 -8.97 11.07
N VAL A 102 0.38 -8.99 10.60
CA VAL A 102 0.01 -9.32 9.22
C VAL A 102 0.72 -8.39 8.21
N LEU A 103 0.94 -7.13 8.58
CA LEU A 103 1.61 -6.15 7.72
C LEU A 103 3.12 -6.08 7.90
N ARG A 104 3.68 -6.88 8.82
CA ARG A 104 5.11 -6.84 9.13
C ARG A 104 5.89 -7.68 8.12
N GLY A 105 6.87 -7.07 7.46
CA GLY A 105 7.84 -7.80 6.63
C GLY A 105 8.69 -8.78 7.45
N GLY A 106 9.11 -9.88 6.79
CA GLY A 106 9.99 -10.90 7.35
C GLY A 106 11.47 -10.51 7.35
#